data_AF-A0A941N0J5-F1
#
_entry.id   AF-A0A941N0J5-F1
#
_cell.length_a   1.000
_cell.length_b   1.000
_cell.length_c   1.000
_cell.angle_alpha   90.00
_cell.angle_beta   90.00
_cell.angle_gamma   90.00
#
_symmetry.space_group_name_H-M   'P 1'
#
loop_
_entity.id
_entity.type
_entity.pdbx_description
1 polymer ?
#
loop_
_entity_poly.entity_id
_entity_poly.type
_entity_poly.pdbx_seq_one_letter_code
_entity_poly.pdbx_strand_id
1 'polypeptide(L)'
;MHTIEAGPSAATLSPTNDNGYAPQTRGTPKDDWILPEAEYDHRGTTTLENSETNPSGAILSTTVPVGHIFSEPVRRNIIGDRTPDRAIRLLQQWECVVLAVHGDTVECEMHDLTDSSRAVEWSEIFLDEFSLFDRPLLVEGAVFYWSIGREESKTGTIRRYSELRVRRMPPLSKTRLHELAQEAAELSELFSK
;
A
#
# COMPACT_ATOMS: atom_id res chain seq x y z
N MET A 1 -44.09 23.19 -52.46
CA MET A 1 -42.95 24.00 -52.96
C MET A 1 -42.45 24.86 -51.81
N HIS A 2 -41.49 24.34 -51.05
CA HIS A 2 -40.72 25.12 -50.09
C HIS A 2 -39.25 24.81 -50.32
N THR A 3 -38.55 25.83 -50.80
CA THR A 3 -37.09 25.96 -50.87
C THR A 3 -36.66 26.73 -49.63
N ILE A 4 -35.47 26.43 -49.08
CA ILE A 4 -34.55 27.24 -48.24
C ILE A 4 -33.77 26.24 -47.35
N GLU A 5 -32.47 26.31 -47.10
CA GLU A 5 -31.26 26.89 -47.69
C GLU A 5 -30.11 26.06 -47.09
N ALA A 6 -29.09 25.77 -47.87
CA ALA A 6 -27.85 25.15 -47.39
C ALA A 6 -26.89 26.25 -46.92
N GLY A 7 -26.35 26.11 -45.71
CA GLY A 7 -25.34 26.98 -45.11
C GLY A 7 -24.23 26.17 -44.42
N PRO A 8 -23.07 26.77 -44.10
CA PRO A 8 -21.82 26.38 -44.74
C PRO A 8 -20.84 25.52 -43.92
N SER A 9 -19.89 25.01 -44.71
CA SER A 9 -18.65 24.29 -44.44
C SER A 9 -17.63 24.99 -43.53
N ALA A 10 -16.78 24.14 -42.93
CA ALA A 10 -15.41 24.34 -42.45
C ALA A 10 -15.18 24.79 -40.99
N ALA A 11 -14.54 23.89 -40.21
CA ALA A 11 -13.29 24.17 -39.51
C ALA A 11 -12.64 22.85 -39.02
N THR A 12 -11.56 22.44 -39.69
CA THR A 12 -10.61 21.43 -39.20
C THR A 12 -9.74 22.07 -38.12
N LEU A 13 -9.81 21.55 -36.89
CA LEU A 13 -8.87 21.89 -35.82
C LEU A 13 -8.06 20.65 -35.46
N SER A 14 -6.78 20.68 -35.81
CA SER A 14 -5.76 19.76 -35.30
C SER A 14 -5.32 20.21 -33.90
N PRO A 15 -5.15 19.31 -32.92
CA PRO A 15 -4.32 19.59 -31.76
C PRO A 15 -2.98 18.86 -31.89
N THR A 16 -1.92 19.63 -32.13
CA THR A 16 -0.54 19.23 -31.81
C THR A 16 -0.31 19.46 -30.32
N ASN A 17 -0.23 18.38 -29.54
CA ASN A 17 0.35 18.40 -28.20
C ASN A 17 1.62 17.55 -28.20
N ASP A 18 2.74 18.23 -28.42
CA ASP A 18 4.08 17.71 -28.22
C ASP A 18 4.48 17.98 -26.77
N ASN A 19 4.11 17.06 -25.87
CA ASN A 19 4.57 17.08 -24.48
C ASN A 19 5.79 16.17 -24.36
N GLY A 20 6.98 16.78 -24.43
CA GLY A 20 8.24 16.15 -24.11
C GLY A 20 8.30 15.71 -22.65
N TYR A 21 8.00 14.44 -22.40
CA TYR A 21 8.34 13.75 -21.15
C TYR A 21 9.62 12.96 -21.37
N ALA A 22 10.69 13.36 -20.68
CA ALA A 22 11.92 12.58 -20.56
C ALA A 22 11.63 11.26 -19.81
N PRO A 23 12.22 10.13 -20.23
CA PRO A 23 12.02 8.85 -19.55
C PRO A 23 12.78 8.83 -18.22
N GLN A 24 12.05 8.82 -17.11
CA GLN A 24 12.63 8.46 -15.82
C GLN A 24 12.97 6.96 -15.81
N THR A 25 14.21 6.67 -15.40
CA THR A 25 14.77 5.33 -15.33
C THR A 25 13.97 4.43 -14.39
N ARG A 26 13.56 3.27 -14.91
CA ARG A 26 12.90 2.19 -14.17
C ARG A 26 13.81 1.68 -13.04
N GLY A 27 13.49 2.01 -11.80
CA GLY A 27 13.83 1.16 -10.66
C GLY A 27 12.92 -0.06 -10.71
N THR A 28 13.50 -1.26 -10.71
CA THR A 28 12.78 -2.53 -10.61
C THR A 28 12.09 -2.64 -9.24
N PRO A 29 10.74 -2.68 -9.15
CA PRO A 29 10.05 -3.01 -7.91
C PRO A 29 9.91 -4.53 -7.86
N LYS A 30 10.89 -5.20 -7.27
CA LYS A 30 10.77 -6.59 -6.87
C LYS A 30 10.70 -6.59 -5.34
N ASP A 31 9.54 -6.97 -4.83
CA ASP A 31 9.34 -7.45 -3.45
C ASP A 31 9.27 -6.42 -2.30
N ASP A 32 8.51 -5.33 -2.46
CA ASP A 32 8.20 -4.37 -1.37
C ASP A 32 6.91 -4.70 -0.55
N TRP A 33 6.33 -5.90 -0.72
CA TRP A 33 5.02 -6.24 -0.12
C TRP A 33 5.08 -6.99 1.22
N ILE A 34 6.25 -7.11 1.82
CA ILE A 34 6.37 -7.57 3.20
C ILE A 34 6.20 -6.32 4.07
N LEU A 35 4.99 -6.10 4.61
CA LEU A 35 4.85 -5.23 5.77
C LEU A 35 5.85 -5.72 6.82
N PRO A 36 6.70 -4.86 7.41
CA PRO A 36 7.63 -5.30 8.43
C PRO A 36 6.83 -6.03 9.50
N GLU A 37 7.17 -7.29 9.76
CA GLU A 37 6.65 -8.04 10.90
C GLU A 37 6.94 -7.19 12.14
N ALA A 38 5.93 -6.46 12.60
CA ALA A 38 6.02 -5.77 13.87
C ALA A 38 6.17 -6.88 14.92
N GLU A 39 7.38 -7.01 15.46
CA GLU A 39 7.68 -7.91 16.57
C GLU A 39 6.58 -7.77 17.63
N TYR A 40 5.78 -8.83 17.75
CA TYR A 40 4.68 -8.90 18.69
C TYR A 40 5.31 -9.18 20.08
N ASP A 41 5.67 -8.13 20.81
CA ASP A 41 6.18 -8.28 22.18
C ASP A 41 5.02 -8.61 23.13
N HIS A 42 4.86 -9.89 23.43
CA HIS A 42 3.96 -10.41 24.46
C HIS A 42 4.61 -10.38 25.84
N ARG A 43 4.91 -9.19 26.40
CA ARG A 43 5.32 -9.08 27.81
C ARG A 43 4.65 -7.92 28.53
N GLY A 44 3.38 -8.14 28.88
CA GLY A 44 2.76 -7.45 30.00
C GLY A 44 3.05 -8.18 31.31
N THR A 45 3.99 -7.67 32.11
CA THR A 45 3.99 -7.89 33.55
C THR A 45 4.41 -6.60 34.25
N THR A 46 3.41 -5.91 34.79
CA THR A 46 3.57 -4.74 35.65
C THR A 46 3.98 -5.22 37.05
N THR A 47 5.21 -4.94 37.47
CA THR A 47 5.59 -4.98 38.89
C THR A 47 6.16 -3.62 39.26
N LEU A 48 5.38 -2.87 40.03
CA LEU A 48 5.83 -1.68 40.75
C LEU A 48 6.45 -2.14 42.06
N GLU A 49 7.72 -1.83 42.29
CA GLU A 49 8.30 -1.84 43.63
C GLU A 49 9.25 -0.64 43.79
N ASN A 50 8.81 0.30 44.63
CA ASN A 50 9.60 1.39 45.16
C ASN A 50 10.56 0.86 46.24
N SER A 51 11.80 1.34 46.27
CA SER A 51 12.51 1.59 47.53
C SER A 51 13.76 2.43 47.34
N GLU A 52 13.79 3.55 48.05
CA GLU A 52 14.90 4.48 48.26
C GLU A 52 16.07 3.81 48.99
N THR A 53 17.32 4.27 48.76
CA THR A 53 18.23 4.84 49.79
C THR A 53 19.64 5.11 49.25
N ASN A 54 20.08 6.37 49.39
CA ASN A 54 21.50 6.79 49.43
C ASN A 54 22.07 6.44 50.83
N PRO A 55 23.40 6.18 51.02
CA PRO A 55 24.36 7.29 51.19
C PRO A 55 25.85 7.04 50.85
N SER A 56 26.51 8.12 50.45
CA SER A 56 27.81 8.66 50.92
C SER A 56 29.08 7.78 51.03
N GLY A 57 30.13 8.20 50.30
CA GLY A 57 31.47 8.36 50.90
C GLY A 57 32.61 7.46 50.37
N ALA A 58 33.43 7.98 49.46
CA ALA A 58 34.90 7.89 49.52
C ALA A 58 35.52 8.65 48.32
N ILE A 59 36.30 9.69 48.63
CA ILE A 59 37.03 10.50 47.66
C ILE A 59 38.45 9.92 47.58
N LEU A 60 38.82 9.31 46.45
CA LEU A 60 40.21 8.94 46.15
C LEU A 60 40.71 9.86 45.05
N SER A 61 41.65 10.73 45.41
CA SER A 61 42.35 11.63 44.52
C SER A 61 43.45 10.84 43.81
N THR A 62 43.21 10.43 42.58
CA THR A 62 44.21 9.86 41.68
C THR A 62 44.61 10.90 40.65
N THR A 63 45.83 11.42 40.80
CA THR A 63 46.48 12.32 39.84
C THR A 63 46.81 11.52 38.57
N VAL A 64 46.02 11.72 37.52
CA VAL A 64 46.26 11.14 36.19
C VAL A 64 47.23 12.06 35.43
N PRO A 65 48.31 11.55 34.83
CA PRO A 65 49.22 12.35 34.02
C PRO A 65 48.49 12.94 32.81
N VAL A 66 48.73 14.23 32.54
CA VAL A 66 48.24 15.00 31.40
C VAL A 66 48.88 14.45 30.12
N GLY A 67 48.32 13.35 29.62
CA GLY A 67 48.48 12.93 28.23
C GLY A 67 47.50 13.73 27.39
N HIS A 68 47.97 14.36 26.31
CA HIS A 68 47.16 15.00 25.29
C HIS A 68 46.08 14.01 24.78
N ILE A 69 44.88 14.09 25.35
CA ILE A 69 43.69 13.45 24.80
C ILE A 69 43.38 14.25 23.53
N PHE A 70 43.81 13.72 22.39
CA PHE A 70 43.17 14.07 21.13
C PHE A 70 41.69 13.71 21.28
N SER A 71 40.86 14.73 21.54
CA SER A 71 39.41 14.58 21.44
C SER A 71 39.12 14.39 19.96
N GLU A 72 39.14 13.15 19.49
CA GLU A 72 38.46 12.86 18.25
C GLU A 72 37.01 13.31 18.45
N PRO A 73 36.45 14.15 17.56
CA PRO A 73 35.04 14.47 17.64
C PRO A 73 34.31 13.13 17.51
N VAL A 74 33.69 12.68 18.61
CA VAL A 74 32.81 11.52 18.62
C VAL A 74 31.80 11.79 17.53
N ARG A 75 32.00 11.17 16.36
CA ARG A 75 31.03 11.14 15.28
C ARG A 75 29.90 10.28 15.82
N ARG A 76 29.02 10.90 16.62
CA ARG A 76 27.71 10.33 16.92
C ARG A 76 27.11 10.10 15.55
N ASN A 77 27.06 8.84 15.16
CA ASN A 77 26.33 8.42 13.99
C ASN A 77 24.87 8.67 14.37
N ILE A 78 24.38 9.88 14.07
CA ILE A 78 22.96 10.23 14.12
C ILE A 78 22.36 9.48 12.93
N ILE A 79 22.33 8.16 13.02
CA ILE A 79 21.33 7.36 12.34
C ILE A 79 20.06 7.79 13.07
N GLY A 80 19.42 8.84 12.54
CA GLY A 80 18.19 9.38 13.11
C GLY A 80 17.26 8.19 13.34
N ASP A 81 16.77 8.09 14.57
CA ASP A 81 15.86 7.04 14.98
C ASP A 81 14.72 6.97 13.97
N ARG A 82 14.76 5.95 13.09
CA ARG A 82 13.80 5.73 12.01
C ARG A 82 12.54 5.07 12.56
N THR A 83 12.14 5.42 13.78
CA THR A 83 10.82 5.04 14.27
C THR A 83 9.80 5.63 13.29
N PRO A 84 8.96 4.79 12.67
CA PRO A 84 8.00 5.27 11.70
C PRO A 84 7.08 6.28 12.40
N ASP A 85 6.68 7.34 11.69
CA ASP A 85 5.81 8.39 12.25
C ASP A 85 4.45 7.87 12.74
N ARG A 86 4.13 6.62 12.38
CA ARG A 86 2.91 5.90 12.71
C ARG A 86 3.18 4.41 12.89
N ALA A 87 2.53 3.81 13.88
CA ALA A 87 2.40 2.37 14.05
C ALA A 87 1.02 1.92 13.55
N ILE A 88 0.98 0.88 12.73
CA ILE A 88 -0.27 0.35 12.17
C ILE A 88 -0.50 -1.05 12.72
N ARG A 89 -1.69 -1.29 13.28
CA ARG A 89 -2.17 -2.60 13.68
C ARG A 89 -3.37 -3.00 12.82
N LEU A 90 -3.15 -3.96 11.93
CA LEU A 90 -4.20 -4.56 11.13
C LEU A 90 -5.17 -5.35 12.04
N LEU A 91 -6.47 -5.17 11.83
CA LEU A 91 -7.52 -5.87 12.57
C LEU A 91 -8.23 -6.89 11.69
N GLN A 92 -8.47 -6.54 10.43
CA GLN A 92 -9.10 -7.41 9.46
C GLN A 92 -8.63 -7.05 8.05
N GLN A 93 -8.56 -8.05 7.19
CA GLN A 93 -8.22 -7.88 5.80
C GLN A 93 -9.00 -8.87 4.93
N TRP A 94 -9.42 -8.39 3.76
CA TRP A 94 -10.02 -9.21 2.72
C TRP A 94 -9.23 -9.10 1.42
N GLU A 95 -9.19 -10.20 0.67
CA GLU A 95 -8.90 -10.20 -0.76
C GLU A 95 -10.22 -10.08 -1.52
N CYS A 96 -10.33 -9.06 -2.36
CA CYS A 96 -11.55 -8.75 -3.08
C CYS A 96 -11.31 -8.93 -4.58
N VAL A 97 -12.23 -9.61 -5.25
CA VAL A 97 -12.23 -9.79 -6.70
C VAL A 97 -13.38 -8.98 -7.29
N VAL A 98 -13.06 -8.06 -8.21
CA VAL A 98 -14.07 -7.25 -8.90
C VAL A 98 -14.93 -8.15 -9.78
N LEU A 99 -16.23 -8.15 -9.54
CA LEU A 99 -17.23 -8.86 -10.35
C LEU A 99 -17.77 -7.95 -11.45
N ALA A 100 -18.06 -6.69 -11.12
CA ALA A 100 -18.57 -5.71 -12.07
C ALA A 100 -18.24 -4.28 -11.63
N VAL A 101 -18.23 -3.35 -12.58
CA VAL A 101 -18.11 -1.91 -12.32
C VAL A 101 -19.29 -1.19 -12.95
N HIS A 102 -20.06 -0.47 -12.14
CA HIS A 102 -21.31 0.16 -12.53
C HIS A 102 -21.29 1.65 -12.19
N GLY A 103 -21.09 2.52 -13.18
CA GLY A 103 -21.12 3.96 -12.95
C GLY A 103 -20.08 4.41 -11.94
N ASP A 104 -20.52 4.67 -10.70
CA ASP A 104 -19.72 5.08 -9.55
C ASP A 104 -19.51 3.98 -8.50
N THR A 105 -19.93 2.73 -8.73
CA THR A 105 -19.74 1.61 -7.81
C THR A 105 -18.99 0.41 -8.42
N VAL A 106 -18.43 -0.40 -7.53
CA VAL A 106 -17.70 -1.64 -7.81
C VAL A 106 -18.35 -2.75 -7.02
N GLU A 107 -18.88 -3.75 -7.72
CA GLU A 107 -19.34 -5.00 -7.12
C GLU A 107 -18.16 -5.96 -6.99
N CYS A 108 -18.00 -6.57 -5.83
CA CYS A 108 -16.91 -7.50 -5.58
C CYS A 108 -17.30 -8.69 -4.71
N GLU A 109 -16.61 -9.79 -4.94
CA GLU A 109 -16.55 -10.96 -4.06
C GLU A 109 -15.39 -10.78 -3.08
N MET A 110 -15.60 -11.09 -1.79
CA MET A 110 -14.64 -10.86 -0.71
C MET A 110 -14.29 -12.17 0.01
N HIS A 111 -12.99 -12.43 0.14
CA HIS A 111 -12.41 -13.57 0.85
C HIS A 111 -11.68 -13.05 2.09
N ASP A 112 -12.10 -13.47 3.29
CA ASP A 112 -11.47 -13.04 4.55
C ASP A 112 -10.07 -13.67 4.69
N LEU A 113 -9.03 -12.83 4.70
CA LEU A 113 -7.64 -13.24 4.88
C LEU A 113 -7.23 -13.37 6.35
N THR A 114 -8.06 -12.87 7.26
CA THR A 114 -7.86 -12.92 8.72
C THR A 114 -8.37 -14.25 9.27
N ASP A 115 -9.46 -14.76 8.71
CA ASP A 115 -10.09 -16.02 9.08
C ASP A 115 -10.70 -16.69 7.84
N SER A 116 -9.90 -17.55 7.21
CA SER A 116 -10.28 -18.26 5.98
C SER A 116 -11.38 -19.32 6.17
N SER A 117 -11.83 -19.57 7.42
CA SER A 117 -12.98 -20.44 7.68
C SER A 117 -14.32 -19.76 7.42
N ARG A 118 -14.32 -18.43 7.27
CA ARG A 118 -15.52 -17.64 7.00
C ARG A 118 -15.99 -17.83 5.57
N ALA A 119 -17.31 -17.70 5.39
CA ALA A 119 -17.92 -17.76 4.08
C ALA A 119 -17.49 -16.56 3.23
N VAL A 120 -17.53 -16.76 1.91
CA VAL A 120 -17.34 -15.70 0.93
C VAL A 120 -18.47 -14.66 1.08
N GLU A 121 -18.10 -13.38 1.03
CA GLU A 121 -19.02 -12.25 1.14
C GLU A 121 -19.12 -11.49 -0.19
N TRP A 122 -20.20 -10.73 -0.38
CA TRP A 122 -20.38 -9.82 -1.51
C TRP A 122 -20.57 -8.40 -1.02
N SER A 123 -19.99 -7.44 -1.73
CA SER A 123 -20.09 -6.03 -1.38
C SER A 123 -20.12 -5.14 -2.61
N GLU A 124 -20.70 -3.96 -2.43
CA GLU A 124 -20.70 -2.85 -3.38
C GLU A 124 -19.93 -1.69 -2.74
N ILE A 125 -18.91 -1.19 -3.44
CA ILE A 125 -18.00 -0.15 -2.95
C ILE A 125 -18.01 1.02 -3.93
N PHE A 126 -18.19 2.25 -3.44
CA PHE A 126 -18.11 3.44 -4.27
C PHE A 126 -16.69 3.66 -4.79
N LEU A 127 -16.57 4.11 -6.05
CA LEU A 127 -15.29 4.42 -6.69
C LEU A 127 -14.54 5.54 -5.97
N ASP A 128 -15.23 6.39 -5.20
CA ASP A 128 -14.62 7.49 -4.46
C ASP A 128 -13.77 7.03 -3.26
N GLU A 129 -14.06 5.86 -2.70
CA GLU A 129 -13.28 5.17 -1.67
C GLU A 129 -11.91 4.70 -2.20
N PHE A 130 -11.76 4.56 -3.52
CA PHE A 130 -10.49 4.21 -4.14
C PHE A 130 -9.65 5.46 -4.48
N SER A 131 -8.33 5.30 -4.30
CA SER A 131 -7.33 6.26 -4.77
C SER A 131 -7.53 6.58 -6.26
N LEU A 132 -7.42 7.86 -6.63
CA LEU A 132 -7.52 8.32 -8.02
C LEU A 132 -6.57 7.57 -8.97
N PHE A 133 -5.43 7.10 -8.47
CA PHE A 133 -4.45 6.34 -9.27
C PHE A 133 -4.83 4.87 -9.48
N ASP A 134 -5.66 4.32 -8.60
CA ASP A 134 -6.04 2.92 -8.63
C ASP A 134 -7.40 2.71 -9.33
N ARG A 135 -8.26 3.75 -9.42
CA ARG A 135 -9.53 3.69 -10.17
C ARG A 135 -9.40 3.13 -11.59
N PRO A 136 -8.41 3.51 -12.42
CA PRO A 136 -8.27 2.97 -13.77
C PRO A 136 -7.89 1.48 -13.81
N LEU A 137 -7.50 0.89 -12.69
CA LEU A 137 -7.13 -0.53 -12.57
C LEU A 137 -8.32 -1.41 -12.17
N LEU A 138 -9.47 -0.81 -11.82
CA LEU A 138 -10.69 -1.51 -11.44
C LEU A 138 -11.42 -1.96 -12.71
N VAL A 139 -11.11 -3.18 -13.14
CA VAL A 139 -11.80 -3.89 -14.21
C VAL A 139 -12.31 -5.22 -13.67
N GLU A 140 -13.29 -5.83 -14.33
CA GLU A 140 -13.76 -7.18 -13.98
C GLU A 140 -12.57 -8.16 -13.87
N GLY A 141 -12.55 -8.95 -12.80
CA GLY A 141 -11.46 -9.85 -12.44
C GLY A 141 -10.24 -9.18 -11.79
N ALA A 142 -10.21 -7.85 -11.64
CA ALA A 142 -9.16 -7.18 -10.87
C ALA A 142 -9.22 -7.59 -9.40
N VAL A 143 -8.05 -7.67 -8.75
CA VAL A 143 -7.92 -8.00 -7.34
C VAL A 143 -7.52 -6.77 -6.55
N PHE A 144 -8.16 -6.51 -5.43
CA PHE A 144 -7.77 -5.48 -4.48
C PHE A 144 -7.85 -6.00 -3.05
N TYR A 145 -7.14 -5.34 -2.14
CA TYR A 145 -7.17 -5.64 -0.72
C TYR A 145 -7.95 -4.57 0.01
N TRP A 146 -8.86 -5.00 0.89
CA TRP A 146 -9.51 -4.11 1.85
C TRP A 146 -8.96 -4.40 3.24
N SER A 147 -8.28 -3.41 3.82
CA SER A 147 -7.64 -3.53 5.13
C SER A 147 -8.32 -2.60 6.13
N ILE A 148 -8.74 -3.14 7.27
CA ILE A 148 -9.25 -2.38 8.41
C ILE A 148 -8.29 -2.53 9.57
N GLY A 149 -7.95 -1.44 10.23
CA GLY A 149 -7.13 -1.51 11.42
C GLY A 149 -7.12 -0.26 12.28
N ARG A 150 -6.08 -0.15 13.12
CA ARG A 150 -5.80 1.01 13.97
C ARG A 150 -4.46 1.60 13.62
N GLU A 151 -4.41 2.92 13.52
CA GLU A 151 -3.19 3.70 13.35
C GLU A 151 -2.92 4.46 14.65
N GLU A 152 -1.72 4.32 15.19
CA GLU A 152 -1.23 5.08 16.35
C GLU A 152 -0.13 6.03 15.90
N SER A 153 -0.36 7.32 16.08
CA SER A 153 0.64 8.36 15.82
C SER A 153 1.69 8.43 16.93
N LYS A 154 2.86 8.99 16.64
CA LYS A 154 3.90 9.28 17.67
C LYS A 154 3.41 10.11 18.87
N THR A 155 2.32 10.86 18.73
CA THR A 155 1.72 11.65 19.82
C THR A 155 0.72 10.85 20.67
N GLY A 156 0.52 9.55 20.39
CA GLY A 156 -0.42 8.68 21.08
C GLY A 156 -1.87 8.79 20.60
N THR A 157 -2.14 9.58 19.54
CA THR A 157 -3.48 9.60 18.95
C THR A 157 -3.74 8.28 18.23
N ILE A 158 -4.84 7.60 18.58
CA ILE A 158 -5.30 6.36 17.96
C ILE A 158 -6.47 6.67 17.03
N ARG A 159 -6.42 6.17 15.80
CA ARG A 159 -7.50 6.29 14.80
C ARG A 159 -7.82 4.94 14.21
N ARG A 160 -9.08 4.76 13.76
CA ARG A 160 -9.42 3.64 12.87
C ARG A 160 -9.01 4.01 11.45
N TYR A 161 -8.45 3.07 10.72
CA TYR A 161 -8.18 3.23 9.30
C TYR A 161 -8.89 2.12 8.51
N SER A 162 -9.30 2.48 7.29
CA SER A 162 -9.84 1.59 6.27
C SER A 162 -9.12 1.96 4.98
N GLU A 163 -8.43 1.01 4.36
CA GLU A 163 -7.65 1.24 3.14
C GLU A 163 -8.02 0.21 2.07
N LEU A 164 -8.28 0.71 0.86
CA LEU A 164 -8.47 -0.10 -0.35
C LEU A 164 -7.24 0.04 -1.24
N ARG A 165 -6.65 -1.08 -1.64
CA ARG A 165 -5.44 -1.08 -2.47
C ARG A 165 -5.52 -2.09 -3.60
N VAL A 166 -5.50 -1.60 -4.83
CA VAL A 166 -5.61 -2.45 -6.01
C VAL A 166 -4.27 -3.13 -6.31
N ARG A 167 -4.31 -4.45 -6.54
CA ARG A 167 -3.14 -5.25 -6.88
C ARG A 167 -2.68 -4.91 -8.28
N ARG A 168 -1.43 -4.46 -8.41
CA ARG A 168 -0.82 -4.15 -9.71
C ARG A 168 -0.26 -5.43 -10.31
N MET A 169 -0.97 -5.97 -11.28
CA MET A 169 -0.45 -7.08 -12.08
C MET A 169 0.57 -6.55 -13.09
N PRO A 170 1.72 -7.22 -13.26
CA PRO A 170 2.63 -6.89 -14.34
C PRO A 170 1.90 -7.04 -15.68
N PRO A 171 2.16 -6.16 -16.66
CA PRO A 171 1.50 -6.25 -17.96
C PRO A 171 1.80 -7.60 -18.59
N LEU A 172 0.75 -8.32 -18.99
CA LEU A 172 0.92 -9.58 -19.69
C LEU A 172 1.53 -9.32 -21.08
N SER A 173 2.50 -10.13 -21.48
CA SER A 173 3.05 -10.05 -22.84
C SER A 173 1.99 -10.49 -23.87
N LYS A 174 2.05 -9.93 -25.08
CA LYS A 174 1.15 -10.33 -26.18
C LYS A 174 1.23 -11.83 -26.47
N THR A 175 2.43 -12.42 -26.38
CA THR A 175 2.65 -13.86 -26.54
C THR A 175 1.90 -14.64 -25.47
N ARG A 176 2.00 -14.23 -24.20
CA ARG A 176 1.32 -14.92 -23.11
C ARG A 176 -0.20 -14.80 -23.21
N LEU A 177 -0.71 -13.65 -23.67
CA LEU A 177 -2.14 -13.50 -23.95
C LEU A 177 -2.62 -14.46 -25.04
N HIS A 178 -1.83 -14.66 -26.09
CA HIS A 178 -2.17 -15.60 -27.16
C HIS A 178 -2.17 -17.05 -26.67
N GLU A 179 -1.16 -17.44 -25.88
CA GLU A 179 -1.10 -18.78 -25.26
C GLU A 179 -2.34 -19.05 -24.39
N LEU A 180 -2.68 -18.11 -23.49
CA LEU A 180 -3.85 -18.25 -22.62
C LEU A 180 -5.17 -18.30 -23.39
N ALA A 181 -5.29 -17.51 -24.47
CA ALA A 181 -6.48 -17.53 -25.32
C ALA A 181 -6.64 -18.88 -26.03
N GLN A 182 -5.53 -19.49 -26.46
CA GLN A 182 -5.55 -20.81 -27.07
C GLN A 182 -5.91 -21.90 -26.05
N GLU A 183 -5.28 -21.88 -24.87
CA GLU A 183 -5.60 -22.82 -23.77
C GLU A 183 -7.08 -22.72 -23.37
N ALA A 184 -7.63 -21.51 -23.28
CA ALA A 184 -9.03 -21.29 -22.96
C ALA A 184 -9.97 -21.86 -24.04
N ALA A 185 -9.63 -21.72 -25.32
CA ALA A 185 -10.41 -22.28 -26.41
C ALA A 185 -10.40 -23.83 -26.38
N GLU A 186 -9.24 -24.44 -26.15
CA GLU A 186 -9.10 -25.89 -26.04
C GLU A 186 -9.90 -26.46 -24.87
N LEU A 187 -9.87 -25.80 -23.71
CA LEU A 187 -10.67 -26.19 -22.55
C LEU A 187 -12.18 -26.01 -22.81
N SER A 188 -12.59 -24.92 -23.46
CA SER A 188 -13.99 -24.69 -23.82
C SER A 188 -14.55 -25.80 -24.71
N GLU A 189 -13.75 -26.30 -25.67
CA GLU A 189 -14.17 -27.42 -26.52
C GLU A 189 -14.31 -28.74 -25.75
N LEU A 190 -13.46 -28.96 -24.75
CA LEU A 190 -13.50 -30.16 -23.92
C LEU A 190 -14.77 -30.23 -23.06
N PHE A 191 -15.18 -29.11 -22.45
CA PHE A 191 -16.36 -29.05 -21.59
C PHE A 191 -17.69 -28.86 -22.36
N SER A 192 -17.64 -28.61 -23.67
CA SER A 192 -18.84 -28.46 -24.51
C SER A 192 -19.39 -29.79 -25.06
N LYS A 193 -18.74 -30.93 -24.79
CA LYS A 193 -19.21 -32.28 -25.16
C LYS A 193 -19.87 -32.99 -23.99
#